data_AF-A0AAV0J0G6-F1
#
_entry.id   AF-A0AAV0J0G6-F1
#
_cell.length_a   1.000
_cell.length_b   1.000
_cell.length_c   1.000
_cell.angle_alpha   90.00
_cell.angle_beta   90.00
_cell.angle_gamma   90.00
#
_symmetry.space_group_name_H-M   'P 1'
#
loop_
_entity.id
_entity.type
_entity.pdbx_description
1 polymer ?
#
loop_
_entity_poly.entity_id
_entity_poly.type
_entity_poly.pdbx_seq_one_letter_code
_entity_poly.pdbx_strand_id
1 'polypeptide(L)'
;MSLVTEEIRAKATEVYNGDEICQDKSKELLKEIQLPNGLLPLHDIVECGINSETGFVWLKQKKSITHKFDKIGKLVTYAPEVTAVVEKRKIKKLTGVKTKELVLWVSLCNIYTDEPPTGKVTFKSPTGLYRSFLTAVFEVEEPAAKEETTAAAAAAPAEASSRLCSVEKL
;
A
#
# COMPACT_ATOMS: atom_id res chain seq x y z
N MET A 1 5.34 -22.43 12.15
CA MET A 1 4.84 -23.03 10.90
C MET A 1 4.44 -21.90 9.97
N SER A 2 5.00 -21.84 8.77
CA SER A 2 4.57 -20.94 7.69
C SER A 2 3.17 -21.38 7.24
N LEU A 3 2.21 -20.48 7.11
CA LEU A 3 0.88 -20.78 6.56
C LEU A 3 0.99 -21.03 5.04
N VAL A 4 1.95 -20.40 4.39
CA VAL A 4 2.30 -20.65 2.99
C VAL A 4 3.24 -21.85 2.91
N THR A 5 2.73 -22.98 2.43
CA THR A 5 3.48 -24.22 2.17
C THR A 5 3.99 -24.28 0.73
N GLU A 6 4.88 -25.22 0.42
CA GLU A 6 5.34 -25.46 -0.96
C GLU A 6 4.19 -25.85 -1.90
N GLU A 7 3.16 -26.52 -1.38
CA GLU A 7 1.97 -26.86 -2.18
C GLU A 7 1.16 -25.62 -2.58
N ILE A 8 1.02 -24.64 -1.67
CA ILE A 8 0.36 -23.35 -1.98
C ILE A 8 1.18 -22.58 -3.01
N ARG A 9 2.51 -22.59 -2.89
CA ARG A 9 3.42 -21.98 -3.86
C ARG A 9 3.32 -22.63 -5.23
N ALA A 10 3.29 -23.96 -5.30
CA ALA A 10 3.16 -24.70 -6.55
C ALA A 10 1.82 -24.47 -7.26
N LYS A 11 0.78 -24.12 -6.51
CA LYS A 11 -0.54 -23.76 -7.04
C LYS A 11 -0.66 -22.27 -7.40
N ALA A 12 0.31 -21.41 -7.08
CA ALA A 12 0.21 -20.03 -7.51
C ALA A 12 0.37 -19.91 -9.02
N THR A 13 -0.45 -19.02 -9.58
CA THR A 13 -0.34 -18.61 -10.97
C THR A 13 0.87 -17.70 -11.13
N GLU A 14 1.13 -16.85 -10.14
CA GLU A 14 2.19 -15.85 -10.16
C GLU A 14 2.88 -15.79 -8.80
N VAL A 15 4.21 -15.84 -8.80
CA VAL A 15 5.04 -15.65 -7.60
C VAL A 15 6.14 -14.65 -7.91
N TYR A 16 6.15 -13.56 -7.16
CA TYR A 16 7.09 -12.46 -7.27
C TYR A 16 8.02 -12.47 -6.07
N ASN A 17 9.28 -12.12 -6.29
CA ASN A 17 10.28 -12.01 -5.23
C ASN A 17 10.95 -10.63 -5.31
N GLY A 18 11.21 -10.03 -4.15
CA GLY A 18 11.83 -8.71 -4.04
C GLY A 18 10.82 -7.60 -3.73
N ASP A 19 11.29 -6.61 -2.96
CA ASP A 19 10.44 -5.63 -2.29
C ASP A 19 9.68 -4.74 -3.28
N GLU A 20 10.37 -4.15 -4.26
CA GLU A 20 9.79 -3.21 -5.23
C GLU A 20 8.70 -3.88 -6.07
N ILE A 21 9.01 -5.02 -6.69
CA ILE A 21 8.05 -5.76 -7.54
C ILE A 21 6.83 -6.20 -6.72
N CYS A 22 7.04 -6.68 -5.49
CA CYS A 22 5.95 -7.12 -4.64
C CYS A 22 5.04 -5.94 -4.20
N GLN A 23 5.62 -4.78 -3.92
CA GLN A 23 4.84 -3.58 -3.59
C GLN A 23 3.99 -3.13 -4.79
N ASP A 24 4.57 -3.11 -5.98
CA ASP A 24 3.86 -2.71 -7.19
C ASP A 24 2.74 -3.69 -7.54
N LYS A 25 3.02 -5.00 -7.48
CA LYS A 25 2.00 -6.03 -7.70
C LYS A 25 0.89 -6.02 -6.65
N SER A 26 1.21 -5.73 -5.38
CA SER A 26 0.19 -5.56 -4.36
C SER A 26 -0.73 -4.37 -4.63
N LYS A 27 -0.19 -3.23 -5.11
CA LYS A 27 -0.99 -2.06 -5.46
C LYS A 27 -1.85 -2.32 -6.70
N GLU A 28 -1.28 -2.97 -7.72
CA GLU A 28 -1.98 -3.38 -8.95
C GLU A 28 -3.16 -4.30 -8.62
N LEU A 29 -2.94 -5.31 -7.79
CA LEU A 29 -3.99 -6.22 -7.33
C LEU A 29 -5.12 -5.48 -6.61
N LEU A 30 -4.79 -4.57 -5.69
CA LEU A 30 -5.80 -3.78 -4.97
C LEU A 30 -6.63 -2.91 -5.93
N LYS A 31 -5.99 -2.30 -6.93
CA LYS A 31 -6.67 -1.53 -7.99
C LYS A 31 -7.60 -2.42 -8.82
N GLU A 32 -7.16 -3.59 -9.23
CA GLU A 32 -7.96 -4.54 -10.02
C GLU A 32 -9.24 -4.94 -9.28
N ILE A 33 -9.11 -5.24 -7.99
CA ILE A 33 -10.26 -5.59 -7.14
C ILE A 33 -10.99 -4.36 -6.59
N GLN A 34 -10.68 -3.13 -7.05
CA GLN A 34 -11.36 -1.89 -6.65
C GLN A 34 -11.32 -1.61 -5.14
N LEU A 35 -10.18 -1.92 -4.53
CA LEU A 35 -9.83 -1.53 -3.16
C LEU A 35 -8.77 -0.42 -3.19
N PRO A 36 -8.73 0.44 -2.16
CA PRO A 36 -7.74 1.51 -2.09
C PRO A 36 -6.30 0.95 -2.07
N ASN A 37 -5.45 1.50 -2.93
CA ASN A 37 -4.07 1.04 -3.16
C ASN A 37 -3.13 1.19 -1.94
N GLY A 38 -3.46 2.05 -0.99
CA GLY A 38 -2.68 2.26 0.24
C GLY A 38 -3.14 1.46 1.46
N LEU A 39 -3.99 0.44 1.29
CA LEU A 39 -4.42 -0.42 2.40
C LEU A 39 -3.28 -1.25 3.01
N LEU A 40 -2.26 -1.55 2.22
CA LEU A 40 -1.17 -2.44 2.58
C LEU A 40 0.18 -1.72 2.40
N PRO A 41 0.57 -0.80 3.32
CA PRO A 41 1.86 -0.13 3.31
C PRO A 41 2.95 -1.10 3.82
N LEU A 42 3.22 -2.14 3.03
CA LEU A 42 4.19 -3.18 3.34
C LEU A 42 5.60 -2.76 2.88
N HIS A 43 6.61 -3.24 3.61
CA HIS A 43 8.02 -2.97 3.35
C HIS A 43 8.84 -4.24 3.57
N ASP A 44 10.02 -4.31 2.96
CA ASP A 44 10.91 -5.48 3.04
C ASP A 44 10.20 -6.78 2.64
N ILE A 45 9.38 -6.72 1.59
CA ILE A 45 8.65 -7.87 1.07
C ILE A 45 9.65 -8.80 0.38
N VAL A 46 9.67 -10.06 0.83
CA VAL A 46 10.52 -11.11 0.30
C VAL A 46 9.83 -11.81 -0.86
N GLU A 47 8.54 -12.11 -0.69
CA GLU A 47 7.75 -12.92 -1.61
C GLU A 47 6.29 -12.46 -1.61
N CYS A 48 5.70 -12.37 -2.79
CA CYS A 48 4.28 -12.15 -3.01
C CYS A 48 3.78 -13.23 -3.97
N GLY A 49 2.69 -13.90 -3.62
CA GLY A 49 2.10 -14.92 -4.47
C GLY A 49 0.62 -14.70 -4.69
N ILE A 50 0.18 -14.99 -5.90
CA ILE A 50 -1.18 -14.83 -6.37
C ILE A 50 -1.61 -16.12 -7.06
N ASN A 51 -2.72 -16.69 -6.62
CA ASN A 51 -3.44 -17.73 -7.32
C ASN A 51 -4.72 -17.11 -7.91
N SER A 52 -4.70 -16.86 -9.21
CA SER A 52 -5.78 -16.19 -9.92
C SER A 52 -7.03 -17.08 -10.08
N GLU A 53 -6.87 -18.40 -9.98
CA GLU A 53 -7.99 -19.36 -10.04
C GLU A 53 -8.88 -19.32 -8.80
N THR A 54 -8.28 -19.17 -7.62
CA THR A 54 -8.97 -19.19 -6.32
C THR A 54 -9.09 -17.80 -5.69
N GLY A 55 -8.36 -16.81 -6.20
CA GLY A 55 -8.17 -15.51 -5.57
C GLY A 55 -7.31 -15.57 -4.31
N PHE A 56 -6.64 -16.68 -4.01
CA PHE A 56 -5.77 -16.77 -2.83
C PHE A 56 -4.48 -16.00 -3.05
N VAL A 57 -4.12 -15.14 -2.10
CA VAL A 57 -2.90 -14.33 -2.14
C VAL A 57 -2.16 -14.41 -0.82
N TRP A 58 -0.84 -14.28 -0.90
CA TRP A 58 -0.01 -14.15 0.28
C TRP A 58 1.14 -13.16 0.06
N LEU A 59 1.55 -12.54 1.15
CA LEU A 59 2.69 -11.65 1.22
C LEU A 59 3.58 -12.09 2.38
N LYS A 60 4.88 -12.21 2.11
CA LYS A 60 5.91 -12.48 3.12
C LYS A 60 6.87 -11.32 3.21
N GLN A 61 7.08 -10.82 4.41
CA GLN A 61 8.01 -9.75 4.74
C GLN A 61 9.01 -10.23 5.78
N LYS A 62 10.20 -9.62 5.82
CA LYS A 62 11.28 -10.07 6.74
C LYS A 62 10.89 -9.98 8.22
N LYS A 63 10.14 -8.94 8.60
CA LYS A 63 9.76 -8.63 9.99
C LYS A 63 8.36 -8.04 10.01
N SER A 64 7.62 -8.22 11.10
CA SER A 64 6.36 -7.51 11.30
C SER A 64 6.58 -5.99 11.32
N ILE A 65 5.67 -5.23 10.72
CA ILE A 65 5.69 -3.77 10.75
C ILE A 65 4.43 -3.23 11.41
N THR A 66 4.52 -2.08 12.05
CA THR A 66 3.36 -1.36 12.55
C THR A 66 3.28 -0.02 11.86
N HIS A 67 2.19 0.21 11.13
CA HIS A 67 1.92 1.45 10.43
C HIS A 67 0.85 2.23 11.17
N LYS A 68 1.01 3.57 11.21
CA LYS A 68 0.00 4.48 11.73
C LYS A 68 -0.66 5.17 10.55
N PHE A 69 -1.95 4.92 10.36
CA PHE A 69 -2.76 5.67 9.40
C PHE A 69 -3.14 7.01 10.03
N ASP A 70 -2.33 8.05 9.85
CA ASP A 70 -2.51 9.35 10.52
C ASP A 70 -3.87 9.99 10.25
N LYS A 71 -4.38 9.87 9.01
CA LYS A 71 -5.70 10.37 8.62
C LYS A 71 -6.87 9.81 9.45
N ILE A 72 -6.73 8.61 10.02
CA ILE A 72 -7.76 7.97 10.89
C ILE A 72 -7.27 7.72 12.31
N GLY A 73 -6.02 8.07 12.63
CA GLY A 73 -5.42 7.87 13.95
C GLY A 73 -5.34 6.41 14.41
N LYS A 74 -5.31 5.45 13.47
CA LYS A 74 -5.29 4.00 13.80
C LYS A 74 -3.90 3.40 13.60
N LEU A 75 -3.48 2.57 14.56
CA LEU A 75 -2.29 1.73 14.45
C LEU A 75 -2.68 0.36 13.93
N VAL A 76 -2.02 -0.09 12.87
CA VAL A 76 -2.23 -1.39 12.24
C VAL A 76 -0.89 -2.10 12.15
N THR A 77 -0.85 -3.33 12.65
CA THR A 77 0.32 -4.20 12.57
C THR A 77 0.09 -5.27 11.52
N TYR A 78 1.09 -5.43 10.66
CA TYR A 78 1.18 -6.48 9.64
C TYR A 78 2.24 -7.48 10.10
N ALA A 79 1.87 -8.75 10.14
CA ALA A 79 2.74 -9.86 10.52
C ALA A 79 3.75 -10.17 9.41
N PRO A 80 4.80 -10.96 9.68
CA PRO A 80 5.75 -11.41 8.67
C PRO A 80 5.11 -12.17 7.50
N GLU A 81 3.92 -12.72 7.73
CA GLU A 81 3.15 -13.43 6.73
C GLU A 81 1.69 -12.98 6.80
N VAL A 82 1.19 -12.49 5.67
CA VAL A 82 -0.18 -12.02 5.47
C VAL A 82 -0.80 -12.87 4.39
N THR A 83 -1.97 -13.45 4.63
CA THR A 83 -2.70 -14.23 3.63
C THR A 83 -4.14 -13.77 3.52
N ALA A 84 -4.72 -13.93 2.34
CA ALA A 84 -6.08 -13.48 2.05
C ALA A 84 -6.66 -14.23 0.85
N VAL A 85 -7.98 -14.19 0.74
CA VAL A 85 -8.69 -14.50 -0.51
C VAL A 85 -9.30 -13.21 -1.03
N VAL A 86 -8.88 -12.79 -2.22
CA VAL A 86 -9.37 -11.58 -2.88
C VAL A 86 -10.53 -11.91 -3.81
N GLU A 87 -11.50 -11.00 -3.83
CA GLU A 87 -12.63 -10.98 -4.73
C GLU A 87 -12.87 -9.51 -5.12
N LYS A 88 -13.64 -9.28 -6.18
CA LYS A 88 -14.02 -7.92 -6.57
C LYS A 88 -14.62 -7.16 -5.39
N ARG A 89 -14.01 -6.02 -5.04
CA ARG A 89 -14.33 -5.13 -3.90
C ARG A 89 -14.21 -5.75 -2.52
N LYS A 90 -13.55 -6.91 -2.38
CA LYS A 90 -13.58 -7.66 -1.13
C LYS A 90 -12.32 -8.47 -0.88
N ILE A 91 -11.88 -8.48 0.37
CA ILE A 91 -10.88 -9.40 0.91
C ILE A 91 -11.57 -10.26 1.98
N LYS A 92 -11.40 -11.57 1.89
CA LYS A 92 -11.89 -12.57 2.83
C LYS A 92 -10.74 -13.34 3.46
N LYS A 93 -11.02 -13.96 4.61
CA LYS A 93 -10.07 -14.83 5.33
C LYS A 93 -8.70 -14.15 5.52
N LEU A 94 -8.72 -12.84 5.75
CA LEU A 94 -7.50 -12.07 5.99
C LEU A 94 -6.82 -12.59 7.26
N THR A 95 -5.53 -12.85 7.18
CA THR A 95 -4.69 -13.20 8.33
C THR A 95 -3.45 -12.31 8.36
N GLY A 96 -2.80 -12.23 9.51
CA GLY A 96 -1.58 -11.43 9.66
C GLY A 96 -1.81 -9.93 9.79
N VAL A 97 -3.06 -9.44 9.83
CA VAL A 97 -3.36 -8.00 10.02
C VAL A 97 -4.11 -7.79 11.33
N LYS A 98 -3.59 -6.89 12.18
CA LYS A 98 -4.19 -6.51 13.47
C LYS A 98 -4.30 -5.00 13.59
N THR A 99 -5.41 -4.49 14.09
CA THR A 99 -5.60 -3.08 14.42
C THR A 99 -5.61 -2.87 15.94
N LYS A 100 -5.08 -1.76 16.41
CA LYS A 100 -5.15 -1.37 17.82
C LYS A 100 -6.47 -0.68 18.11
N GLU A 101 -7.31 -1.32 18.91
CA GLU A 101 -8.57 -0.76 19.43
C GLU A 101 -8.43 -0.52 20.93
N LEU A 102 -8.44 0.75 21.34
CA LEU A 102 -8.19 1.19 22.72
C LEU A 102 -6.87 0.62 23.27
N VAL A 103 -6.96 -0.46 24.06
CA VAL A 103 -5.83 -1.13 24.71
C VAL A 103 -5.51 -2.49 24.07
N LEU A 104 -6.39 -3.04 23.23
CA LEU A 104 -6.28 -4.41 22.67
C LEU A 104 -5.95 -4.41 21.17
N TRP A 105 -5.14 -5.39 20.75
CA TRP A 105 -4.91 -5.70 19.34
C TRP A 105 -5.99 -6.66 18.82
N VAL A 106 -6.77 -6.21 17.84
CA VAL A 106 -7.87 -6.97 17.24
C VAL A 106 -7.49 -7.38 15.83
N SER A 107 -7.58 -8.68 15.52
CA SER A 107 -7.33 -9.19 14.17
C SER A 107 -8.45 -8.80 13.21
N LEU A 108 -8.10 -8.53 11.96
CA LEU A 108 -9.04 -8.32 10.87
C LEU A 108 -9.17 -9.61 10.04
N CYS A 109 -10.38 -9.90 9.55
CA CYS A 109 -10.66 -11.10 8.75
C CYS A 109 -11.35 -10.81 7.42
N ASN A 110 -12.09 -9.69 7.31
CA ASN A 110 -12.69 -9.29 6.04
C ASN A 110 -12.55 -7.78 5.84
N ILE A 111 -12.36 -7.38 4.58
CA ILE A 111 -12.38 -5.99 4.13
C ILE A 111 -13.31 -5.94 2.92
N TYR A 112 -14.16 -4.94 2.81
CA TYR A 112 -14.94 -4.73 1.60
C TYR A 112 -15.23 -3.26 1.38
N THR A 113 -15.41 -2.88 0.12
CA THR A 113 -15.85 -1.54 -0.26
C THR A 113 -17.31 -1.60 -0.65
N ASP A 114 -18.10 -0.66 -0.14
CA ASP A 114 -19.51 -0.53 -0.51
C ASP A 114 -19.63 -0.08 -1.97
N GLU A 115 -20.71 -0.49 -2.66
CA GLU A 115 -20.94 -0.03 -4.03
C GLU A 115 -21.09 1.50 -4.08
N PRO A 116 -20.66 2.14 -5.19
CA PRO A 116 -20.90 3.56 -5.40
C PRO A 116 -22.40 3.87 -5.19
N PRO A 117 -22.75 4.98 -4.53
CA PRO A 117 -21.94 6.19 -4.33
C PRO A 117 -21.25 6.29 -2.95
N THR A 118 -21.32 5.26 -2.11
CA THR A 118 -20.99 5.40 -0.68
C THR A 118 -19.50 5.68 -0.41
N GLY A 119 -18.61 5.15 -1.25
CA GLY A 119 -17.17 5.44 -1.21
C GLY A 119 -16.49 5.07 0.11
N LYS A 120 -16.99 4.03 0.80
CA LYS A 120 -16.48 3.58 2.09
C LYS A 120 -15.87 2.20 2.00
N VAL A 121 -14.76 2.00 2.71
CA VAL A 121 -14.15 0.72 2.99
C VAL A 121 -14.50 0.30 4.42
N THR A 122 -14.98 -0.94 4.57
CA THR A 122 -15.37 -1.53 5.85
C THR A 122 -14.45 -2.69 6.22
N PHE A 123 -13.90 -2.62 7.42
CA PHE A 123 -13.03 -3.63 8.03
C PHE A 123 -13.83 -4.41 9.07
N LYS A 124 -13.76 -5.75 9.03
CA LYS A 124 -14.41 -6.65 9.99
C LYS A 124 -13.38 -7.49 10.72
N SER A 125 -13.65 -7.70 12.00
CA SER A 125 -12.93 -8.64 12.87
C SER A 125 -13.67 -9.98 12.98
N PRO A 126 -13.00 -11.08 13.37
CA PRO A 126 -13.63 -12.36 13.62
C PRO A 126 -14.72 -12.33 14.69
N THR A 127 -14.67 -11.37 15.61
CA THR A 127 -15.61 -11.22 16.73
C THR A 127 -16.86 -10.42 16.35
N GLY A 128 -17.04 -10.07 15.08
CA GLY A 128 -18.21 -9.33 14.59
C GLY A 128 -18.11 -7.80 14.69
N LEU A 129 -17.06 -7.26 15.30
CA LEU A 129 -16.81 -5.82 15.29
C LEU A 129 -16.40 -5.36 13.89
N TYR A 130 -16.94 -4.23 13.45
CA TYR A 130 -16.60 -3.61 12.18
C TYR A 130 -16.39 -2.10 12.29
N ARG A 131 -15.60 -1.55 11.37
CA ARG A 131 -15.35 -0.11 11.23
C ARG A 131 -15.35 0.26 9.76
N SER A 132 -15.97 1.39 9.43
CA SER A 132 -16.05 1.90 8.06
C SER A 132 -15.43 3.28 7.98
N PHE A 133 -14.67 3.51 6.91
CA PHE A 133 -13.92 4.72 6.67
C PHE A 133 -14.03 5.09 5.18
N LEU A 134 -13.77 6.34 4.82
CA LEU A 134 -13.78 6.75 3.41
C LEU A 134 -12.60 6.10 2.66
N THR A 135 -12.84 5.62 1.45
CA THR A 135 -11.83 4.99 0.58
C THR A 135 -10.63 5.92 0.35
N ALA A 136 -10.90 7.21 0.11
CA ALA A 136 -9.89 8.25 -0.12
C ALA A 136 -8.86 8.42 1.02
N VAL A 137 -9.16 7.92 2.22
CA VAL A 137 -8.22 7.95 3.34
C VAL A 137 -7.08 6.95 3.15
N PHE A 138 -7.35 5.84 2.46
CA PHE A 138 -6.38 4.79 2.20
C PHE A 138 -5.86 4.83 0.77
N GLU A 139 -6.29 5.80 -0.04
CA GLU A 139 -5.67 6.04 -1.33
C GLU A 139 -4.38 6.83 -1.13
N VAL A 140 -3.32 6.31 -1.74
CA VAL A 140 -2.04 6.99 -1.83
C VAL A 140 -1.95 7.50 -3.26
N GLU A 141 -1.73 8.81 -3.41
CA GLU A 141 -1.34 9.39 -4.69
C GLU A 141 0.00 8.75 -5.07
N GLU A 142 0.00 7.93 -6.13
CA GLU A 142 1.26 7.45 -6.68
C GLU A 142 1.98 8.68 -7.24
N PRO A 143 3.18 9.04 -6.73
CA PRO A 143 4.02 9.94 -7.48
C PRO A 143 4.36 9.22 -8.79
N ALA A 144 3.88 9.75 -9.92
CA ALA A 144 4.42 9.39 -11.22
C ALA A 144 5.95 9.48 -11.11
N ALA A 145 6.63 8.35 -11.38
CA ALA A 145 8.07 8.20 -11.54
C ALA A 145 8.95 9.30 -10.90
N LYS A 146 9.56 9.00 -9.76
CA LYS A 146 10.79 9.70 -9.40
C LYS A 146 11.87 9.25 -10.38
N GLU A 147 12.04 10.00 -11.46
CA GLU A 147 13.33 10.11 -12.13
C GLU A 147 14.35 10.51 -11.07
N GLU A 148 15.34 9.66 -10.86
CA GLU A 148 16.59 10.03 -10.21
C GLU A 148 17.26 11.12 -11.08
N THR A 149 17.07 12.39 -10.71
CA THR A 149 18.06 13.42 -11.08
C THR A 149 18.96 13.64 -9.87
N THR A 150 20.08 12.92 -9.87
CA THR A 150 21.23 13.17 -9.00
C THR A 150 21.62 14.64 -9.06
N ALA A 151 21.62 15.29 -7.90
CA ALA A 151 22.21 16.60 -7.71
C ALA A 151 23.73 16.53 -7.90
N ALA A 152 24.27 17.35 -8.81
CA ALA A 152 25.66 17.78 -8.78
C ALA A 152 25.69 19.31 -8.80
N ALA A 153 26.35 19.85 -7.78
CA ALA A 153 26.45 21.25 -7.40
C ALA A 153 27.12 22.15 -8.46
N ALA A 154 26.79 23.45 -8.47
CA ALA A 154 27.66 24.48 -7.87
C ALA A 154 27.31 25.91 -8.31
N ALA A 155 27.32 26.80 -7.31
CA ALA A 155 27.77 28.19 -7.34
C ALA A 155 26.92 29.27 -8.08
N ALA A 156 26.26 30.09 -7.28
CA ALA A 156 26.24 31.54 -7.51
C ALA A 156 27.62 32.12 -7.06
N PRO A 157 28.09 33.26 -7.61
CA PRO A 157 27.49 34.56 -7.29
C PRO A 157 27.37 35.54 -8.47
N ALA A 158 26.61 36.61 -8.20
CA ALA A 158 26.50 37.82 -8.99
C ALA A 158 27.80 38.62 -9.04
N GLU A 159 28.14 39.24 -10.18
CA GLU A 159 28.65 40.62 -10.24
C GLU A 159 28.52 41.22 -11.65
N ALA A 160 28.48 42.56 -11.66
CA ALA A 160 28.07 43.48 -12.70
C ALA A 160 29.00 43.61 -13.93
N SER A 161 28.52 44.23 -15.02
CA SER A 161 29.03 45.53 -15.51
C SER A 161 28.74 45.83 -16.99
N SER A 162 27.95 46.89 -17.20
CA SER A 162 28.10 47.96 -18.21
C SER A 162 27.91 47.73 -19.73
N ARG A 163 27.03 48.58 -20.30
CA ARG A 163 27.05 49.34 -21.58
C ARG A 163 25.58 49.51 -22.02
N LEU A 164 24.84 50.57 -21.69
CA LEU A 164 25.04 52.00 -21.99
C LEU A 164 25.45 52.28 -23.44
N CYS A 165 24.45 52.55 -24.27
CA CYS A 165 24.40 53.59 -25.31
C CYS A 165 22.90 53.79 -25.61
N SER A 166 22.27 54.86 -25.09
CA SER A 166 22.14 56.19 -25.73
C SER A 166 20.94 56.23 -26.69
N VAL A 167 20.04 57.22 -26.71
CA VAL A 167 20.01 58.58 -26.16
C VAL A 167 18.57 59.13 -26.31
N GLU A 168 18.16 59.94 -25.32
CA GLU A 168 17.25 61.11 -25.30
C GLU A 168 16.26 61.38 -26.46
N LYS A 169 14.96 61.59 -26.16
CA LYS A 169 14.31 62.83 -25.64
C LYS A 169 13.96 63.83 -26.75
N LEU A 170 12.70 63.80 -27.18
CA LEU A 170 11.85 64.94 -27.57
C LEU A 170 10.39 64.49 -27.53
#